data_AF-A0A534UCI0-F1
#
_entry.id   AF-A0A534UCI0-F1
#
_cell.length_a   1.000
_cell.length_b   1.000
_cell.length_c   1.000
_cell.angle_alpha   90.00
_cell.angle_beta   90.00
_cell.angle_gamma   90.00
#
_symmetry.space_group_name_H-M   'P 1'
#
loop_
_entity.id
_entity.type
_entity.pdbx_description
1 polymer ?
#
loop_
_entity_poly.entity_id
_entity_poly.type
_entity_poly.pdbx_seq_one_letter_code
_entity_poly.pdbx_strand_id
1 'polypeptide(L)'
;MQALLLVWQGFWTQGLNKLGWIEGKNIIIEYRFAEQKNERLPELAADLVRLKVDVIVAASQAAASAKKATTTIPIVMTNAVDPVGAGLVTSLARPGGNVTGLSALSPELNSKRLEILKDAVPKLARVGLLRPSAAPLQLKEIRPAAVALKLKLEEIDTQPDAKGLENAFQTAKHKQVGAIITISSSRLFAARKRIVEIAGNYRLPAIYYQKEFVDEGGLMGGLR
;
A
#
# COMPACT_ATOMS: atom_id res chain seq x y z
N MET A 1 17.63 -5.63 -15.64
CA MET A 1 16.84 -4.91 -14.62
C MET A 1 16.73 -5.79 -13.35
N GLN A 2 17.80 -5.87 -12.54
CA GLN A 2 17.91 -6.74 -11.33
C GLN A 2 18.03 -5.93 -10.03
N ALA A 3 18.13 -4.59 -10.10
CA ALA A 3 18.44 -3.74 -8.96
C ALA A 3 17.33 -3.70 -7.88
N LEU A 4 16.04 -3.79 -8.26
CA LEU A 4 14.94 -3.75 -7.29
C LEU A 4 14.82 -5.05 -6.46
N LEU A 5 15.23 -6.19 -7.03
CA LEU A 5 15.16 -7.52 -6.39
C LEU A 5 16.27 -7.70 -5.33
N LEU A 6 17.48 -7.21 -5.61
CA LEU A 6 18.62 -7.27 -4.68
C LEU A 6 18.39 -6.43 -3.42
N VAL A 7 17.73 -5.27 -3.55
CA VAL A 7 17.39 -4.40 -2.41
C VAL A 7 16.42 -5.09 -1.46
N TRP A 8 15.46 -5.84 -1.99
CA TRP A 8 14.46 -6.55 -1.19
C TRP A 8 15.07 -7.77 -0.47
N GLN A 9 15.91 -8.54 -1.16
CA GLN A 9 16.65 -9.65 -0.57
C GLN A 9 17.64 -9.16 0.50
N GLY A 10 18.33 -8.05 0.25
CA GLY A 10 19.26 -7.43 1.20
C GLY A 10 18.57 -6.89 2.45
N PHE A 11 17.41 -6.24 2.30
CA PHE A 11 16.61 -5.79 3.45
C PHE A 11 16.12 -6.96 4.31
N TRP A 12 15.60 -8.02 3.68
CA TRP A 12 15.08 -9.20 4.38
C TRP A 12 16.18 -9.95 5.14
N THR A 13 17.30 -10.22 4.47
CA THR A 13 18.45 -10.90 5.11
C THR A 13 19.07 -10.06 6.22
N GLN A 14 19.13 -8.73 6.09
CA GLN A 14 19.56 -7.87 7.20
C GLN A 14 18.61 -7.91 8.40
N GLY A 15 17.29 -7.92 8.16
CA GLY A 15 16.29 -8.07 9.22
C GLY A 15 16.44 -9.39 9.97
N LEU A 16 16.56 -10.50 9.24
CA LEU A 16 16.79 -11.83 9.81
C LEU A 16 18.11 -11.90 10.59
N ASN A 17 19.20 -11.39 10.04
CA ASN A 17 20.51 -11.37 10.71
C ASN A 17 20.46 -10.60 12.04
N LYS A 18 19.75 -9.46 12.10
CA LYS A 18 19.59 -8.69 13.35
C LYS A 18 18.84 -9.47 14.44
N LEU A 19 17.99 -10.40 14.03
CA LEU A 19 17.26 -11.31 14.92
C LEU A 19 18.04 -12.61 15.21
N GLY A 20 19.27 -12.72 14.70
CA GLY A 20 20.13 -13.90 14.88
C GLY A 20 19.88 -15.03 13.88
N TRP A 21 19.03 -14.83 12.87
CA TRP A 21 18.77 -15.81 11.82
C TRP A 21 19.71 -15.58 10.63
N ILE A 22 20.66 -16.49 10.46
CA ILE A 22 21.78 -16.41 9.51
C ILE A 22 21.68 -17.58 8.53
N GLU A 23 21.51 -17.25 7.26
CA GLU A 23 21.44 -18.23 6.16
C GLU A 23 22.68 -19.11 6.09
N GLY A 24 22.48 -20.42 5.92
CA GLY A 24 23.54 -21.43 5.89
C GLY A 24 24.12 -21.78 7.27
N LYS A 25 23.67 -21.13 8.35
CA LYS A 25 24.06 -21.48 9.73
C LYS A 25 22.91 -22.06 10.53
N ASN A 26 21.81 -21.34 10.63
CA ASN A 26 20.64 -21.76 11.42
C ASN A 26 19.31 -21.57 10.68
N ILE A 27 19.34 -21.09 9.43
CA ILE A 27 18.21 -21.14 8.49
C ILE A 27 18.70 -21.56 7.10
N ILE A 28 17.79 -22.12 6.31
CA ILE A 28 17.94 -22.33 4.88
C ILE A 28 16.84 -21.53 4.18
N ILE A 29 17.18 -20.76 3.15
CA ILE A 29 16.19 -19.99 2.40
C ILE A 29 16.00 -20.63 1.02
N GLU A 30 14.82 -21.20 0.82
CA GLU A 30 14.40 -21.78 -0.45
C GLU A 30 13.71 -20.73 -1.33
N TYR A 31 14.39 -20.31 -2.40
CA TYR A 31 13.84 -19.32 -3.32
C TYR A 31 13.04 -19.98 -4.45
N ARG A 32 11.87 -19.41 -4.77
CA ARG A 32 11.07 -19.77 -5.94
C ARG A 32 10.67 -18.52 -6.70
N PHE A 33 10.92 -18.50 -8.00
CA PHE A 33 10.64 -17.35 -8.86
C PHE A 33 9.74 -17.75 -10.01
N ALA A 34 8.63 -17.03 -10.15
CA ALA A 34 7.68 -17.24 -11.23
C ALA A 34 8.07 -16.56 -12.54
N GLU A 35 9.12 -15.71 -12.56
CA GLU A 35 9.55 -14.96 -13.75
C GLU A 35 8.40 -14.22 -14.46
N GLN A 36 7.52 -13.58 -13.68
CA GLN A 36 6.30 -12.88 -14.16
C GLN A 36 5.23 -13.79 -14.79
N LYS A 37 5.36 -15.12 -14.70
CA LYS A 37 4.40 -16.11 -15.20
C LYS A 37 3.55 -16.65 -14.06
N ASN A 38 2.38 -16.07 -13.86
CA ASN A 38 1.49 -16.39 -12.73
C ASN A 38 1.02 -17.85 -12.74
N GLU A 39 0.94 -18.47 -13.92
CA GLU A 39 0.61 -19.88 -14.11
C GLU A 39 1.59 -20.85 -13.43
N ARG A 40 2.82 -20.41 -13.14
CA ARG A 40 3.83 -21.23 -12.41
C ARG A 40 3.61 -21.25 -10.90
N LEU A 41 2.89 -20.27 -10.35
CA LEU A 41 2.76 -20.09 -8.90
C LEU A 41 2.17 -21.30 -8.15
N PRO A 42 1.16 -22.03 -8.68
CA PRO A 42 0.63 -23.22 -8.01
C PRO A 42 1.68 -24.33 -7.84
N GLU A 43 2.48 -24.59 -8.89
CA GLU A 43 3.53 -25.62 -8.84
C GLU A 43 4.66 -25.23 -7.90
N LEU A 44 5.11 -23.98 -7.95
CA LEU A 44 6.12 -23.44 -7.05
C LEU A 44 5.69 -23.49 -5.58
N ALA A 45 4.39 -23.26 -5.30
CA ALA A 45 3.84 -23.41 -3.96
C ALA A 45 3.81 -24.88 -3.53
N ALA A 46 3.40 -25.79 -4.42
CA ALA A 46 3.40 -27.22 -4.13
C ALA A 46 4.82 -27.77 -3.87
N ASP A 47 5.83 -27.27 -4.56
CA ASP A 47 7.24 -27.59 -4.29
C ASP A 47 7.64 -27.25 -2.87
N LEU A 48 7.33 -26.05 -2.39
CA LEU A 48 7.66 -25.62 -1.03
C LEU A 48 6.95 -26.48 0.03
N VAL A 49 5.70 -26.88 -0.24
CA VAL A 49 4.96 -27.81 0.63
C VAL A 49 5.62 -29.19 0.65
N ARG A 50 6.05 -29.71 -0.51
CA ARG A 50 6.76 -30.99 -0.60
C ARG A 50 8.10 -30.98 0.13
N LEU A 51 8.81 -29.84 0.09
CA LEU A 51 10.04 -29.62 0.85
C LEU A 51 9.81 -29.49 2.36
N LYS A 52 8.55 -29.41 2.81
CA LYS A 52 8.19 -29.28 4.22
C LYS A 52 8.87 -28.09 4.89
N VAL A 53 8.89 -26.95 4.21
CA VAL A 53 9.41 -25.70 4.79
C VAL A 53 8.62 -25.29 6.03
N ASP A 54 9.28 -24.63 6.98
CA ASP A 54 8.64 -24.19 8.23
C ASP A 54 7.74 -22.96 8.04
N VAL A 55 8.08 -22.07 7.09
CA VAL A 55 7.35 -20.84 6.79
C VAL A 55 7.45 -20.53 5.30
N ILE A 56 6.35 -20.08 4.69
CA ILE A 56 6.33 -19.55 3.31
C ILE A 56 6.18 -18.03 3.36
N VAL A 57 7.08 -17.30 2.70
CA VAL A 57 6.98 -15.85 2.54
C VAL A 57 6.58 -15.53 1.10
N ALA A 58 5.47 -14.82 0.90
CA ALA A 58 4.91 -14.64 -0.45
C ALA A 58 4.16 -13.31 -0.64
N ALA A 59 4.25 -12.71 -1.83
CA ALA A 59 3.54 -11.47 -2.15
C ALA A 59 2.30 -11.73 -3.02
N SER A 60 1.22 -10.96 -2.77
CA SER A 60 0.03 -10.89 -3.64
C SER A 60 -0.48 -12.27 -4.13
N GLN A 61 -0.40 -12.55 -5.44
CA GLN A 61 -0.92 -13.81 -6.02
C GLN A 61 -0.16 -15.05 -5.55
N ALA A 62 1.13 -14.93 -5.22
CA ALA A 62 1.90 -16.05 -4.68
C ALA A 62 1.37 -16.50 -3.31
N ALA A 63 0.92 -15.57 -2.47
CA ALA A 63 0.29 -15.90 -1.19
C ALA A 63 -1.05 -16.63 -1.38
N ALA A 64 -1.81 -16.28 -2.43
CA ALA A 64 -3.04 -17.00 -2.78
C ALA A 64 -2.75 -18.44 -3.23
N SER A 65 -1.73 -18.64 -4.06
CA SER A 65 -1.30 -19.98 -4.49
C SER A 65 -0.78 -20.81 -3.31
N ALA A 66 0.02 -20.22 -2.41
CA ALA A 66 0.47 -20.87 -1.19
C ALA A 66 -0.69 -21.29 -0.27
N LYS A 67 -1.67 -20.40 -0.05
CA LYS A 67 -2.87 -20.69 0.75
C LYS A 67 -3.69 -21.86 0.19
N LYS A 68 -3.74 -22.00 -1.13
CA LYS A 68 -4.39 -23.16 -1.78
C LYS A 68 -3.58 -24.45 -1.62
N ALA A 69 -2.25 -24.35 -1.60
CA ALA A 69 -1.36 -25.51 -1.50
C ALA A 69 -1.26 -26.07 -0.08
N THR A 70 -1.49 -25.26 0.96
CA THR A 70 -1.41 -25.70 2.36
C THR A 70 -2.26 -24.87 3.30
N THR A 71 -2.86 -25.56 4.27
CA THR A 71 -3.61 -24.97 5.39
C THR A 71 -2.84 -25.02 6.72
N THR A 72 -1.66 -25.64 6.74
CA THR A 72 -0.91 -25.92 7.98
C THR A 72 0.41 -25.17 8.07
N ILE A 73 1.13 -24.99 6.96
CA ILE A 73 2.39 -24.23 6.95
C ILE A 73 2.05 -22.74 7.09
N PRO A 74 2.64 -22.01 8.06
CA PRO A 74 2.47 -20.56 8.18
C PRO A 74 2.90 -19.82 6.90
N ILE A 75 2.05 -18.91 6.43
CA ILE A 75 2.29 -18.06 5.27
C ILE A 75 2.38 -16.61 5.75
N VAL A 76 3.54 -16.00 5.56
CA VAL A 76 3.77 -14.57 5.80
C VAL A 76 3.63 -13.83 4.48
N MET A 77 2.50 -13.16 4.30
CA MET A 77 2.25 -12.33 3.13
C MET A 77 3.05 -11.03 3.21
N THR A 78 3.57 -10.60 2.07
CA THR A 78 4.32 -9.35 1.98
C THR A 78 3.72 -8.46 0.91
N ASN A 79 3.30 -7.26 1.28
CA ASN A 79 2.75 -6.26 0.36
C ASN A 79 1.47 -6.74 -0.37
N ALA A 80 0.56 -7.44 0.34
CA ALA A 80 -0.74 -7.82 -0.21
C ALA A 80 -1.63 -6.57 -0.33
N VAL A 81 -2.12 -6.25 -1.53
CA VAL A 81 -2.89 -5.02 -1.76
C VAL A 81 -4.23 -5.05 -1.03
N ASP A 82 -5.00 -6.13 -1.11
CA ASP A 82 -6.21 -6.32 -0.32
C ASP A 82 -6.33 -7.80 0.09
N PRO A 83 -5.72 -8.18 1.23
CA PRO A 83 -5.73 -9.57 1.64
C PRO A 83 -7.12 -10.04 2.11
N VAL A 84 -8.03 -9.12 2.49
CA VAL A 84 -9.40 -9.48 2.91
C VAL A 84 -10.26 -9.78 1.68
N GLY A 85 -10.33 -8.84 0.72
CA GLY A 85 -11.12 -9.05 -0.50
C GLY A 85 -10.53 -10.11 -1.43
N ALA A 86 -9.21 -10.35 -1.38
CA ALA A 86 -8.59 -11.50 -2.04
C ALA A 86 -8.87 -12.84 -1.32
N GLY A 87 -9.55 -12.82 -0.18
CA GLY A 87 -9.86 -14.00 0.61
C GLY A 87 -8.62 -14.67 1.21
N LEU A 88 -7.49 -13.95 1.34
CA LEU A 88 -6.28 -14.45 1.99
C LEU A 88 -6.47 -14.53 3.51
N VAL A 89 -7.12 -13.53 4.09
CA VAL A 89 -7.41 -13.44 5.53
C VAL A 89 -8.86 -13.04 5.77
N THR A 90 -9.45 -13.41 6.91
CA THR A 90 -10.83 -13.01 7.25
C THR A 90 -10.92 -11.56 7.69
N SER A 91 -9.89 -11.05 8.38
CA SER A 91 -9.72 -9.64 8.74
C SER A 91 -8.23 -9.33 8.98
N LEU A 92 -7.85 -8.05 8.95
CA LEU A 92 -6.47 -7.64 9.25
C LEU A 92 -6.09 -7.86 10.71
N ALA A 93 -7.00 -7.55 11.65
CA ALA A 93 -6.75 -7.70 13.08
C ALA A 93 -6.75 -9.18 13.53
N ARG A 94 -7.52 -10.03 12.84
CA ARG A 94 -7.65 -11.46 13.13
C ARG A 94 -7.71 -12.24 11.82
N PRO A 95 -6.58 -12.75 11.30
CA PRO A 95 -6.54 -13.37 9.98
C PRO A 95 -7.33 -14.68 9.82
N GLY A 96 -7.51 -15.42 10.91
CA GLY A 96 -8.42 -16.57 10.97
C GLY A 96 -7.92 -17.87 10.30
N GLY A 97 -6.62 -17.99 9.99
CA GLY A 97 -6.04 -19.18 9.38
C GLY A 97 -4.50 -19.18 9.47
N ASN A 98 -3.84 -19.92 8.57
CA ASN A 98 -2.38 -20.00 8.50
C ASN A 98 -1.72 -18.81 7.77
N VAL A 99 -2.48 -17.80 7.34
CA VAL A 99 -1.95 -16.63 6.63
C VAL A 99 -1.92 -15.42 7.58
N THR A 100 -0.77 -14.74 7.64
CA THR A 100 -0.55 -13.48 8.35
C THR A 100 0.40 -12.60 7.53
N GLY A 101 0.77 -11.40 8.01
CA GLY A 101 1.85 -10.61 7.44
C GLY A 101 1.48 -9.17 7.13
N LEU A 102 2.18 -8.58 6.16
CA LEU A 102 2.12 -7.16 5.84
C LEU A 102 1.19 -6.90 4.66
N SER A 103 0.12 -6.16 4.93
CA SER A 103 -0.78 -5.60 3.92
C SER A 103 -0.23 -4.27 3.41
N ALA A 104 -0.36 -4.02 2.10
CA ALA A 104 -0.16 -2.71 1.50
C ALA A 104 -1.38 -1.80 1.73
N LEU A 105 -2.55 -2.39 1.99
CA LEU A 105 -3.71 -1.67 2.50
C LEU A 105 -3.46 -1.34 3.97
N SER A 106 -3.55 -0.06 4.32
CA SER A 106 -3.67 0.36 5.71
C SER A 106 -4.90 1.27 5.88
N PRO A 107 -6.06 0.66 6.19
CA PRO A 107 -7.33 1.36 6.39
C PRO A 107 -7.26 2.43 7.49
N GLU A 108 -6.59 2.06 8.58
CA GLU A 108 -6.41 2.91 9.76
C GLU A 108 -5.56 4.13 9.43
N LEU A 109 -4.55 3.98 8.55
CA LEU A 109 -3.72 5.09 8.13
C LEU A 109 -4.47 6.11 7.26
N ASN A 110 -5.45 5.71 6.44
CA ASN A 110 -6.27 6.67 5.68
C ASN A 110 -7.13 7.54 6.60
N SER A 111 -7.76 6.92 7.58
CA SER A 111 -8.56 7.63 8.60
C SER A 111 -7.68 8.55 9.43
N LYS A 112 -6.52 8.05 9.89
CA LYS A 112 -5.57 8.84 10.68
C LYS A 112 -4.99 10.01 9.89
N ARG A 113 -4.75 9.84 8.58
CA ARG A 113 -4.33 10.94 7.70
C ARG A 113 -5.39 12.04 7.60
N LEU A 114 -6.68 11.70 7.56
CA LEU A 114 -7.74 12.72 7.60
C LEU A 114 -7.78 13.45 8.95
N GLU A 115 -7.57 12.76 10.07
CA GLU A 115 -7.45 13.39 11.39
C GLU A 115 -6.27 14.38 11.42
N ILE A 116 -5.08 13.93 11.04
CA ILE A 116 -3.87 14.77 11.00
C ILE A 116 -4.08 15.99 10.10
N LEU A 117 -4.69 15.79 8.92
CA LEU A 117 -4.95 16.88 7.99
C LEU A 117 -5.94 17.91 8.56
N LYS A 118 -6.93 17.46 9.33
CA LYS A 118 -7.88 18.33 10.03
C LYS A 118 -7.22 19.10 11.17
N ASP A 119 -6.35 18.45 11.93
CA ASP A 119 -5.61 19.09 13.03
C ASP A 119 -4.64 20.14 12.49
N ALA A 120 -3.98 19.86 11.35
CA ALA A 120 -3.05 20.79 10.70
C ALA A 120 -3.73 21.97 10.00
N VAL A 121 -5.02 21.84 9.63
CA VAL A 121 -5.78 22.88 8.92
C VAL A 121 -7.03 23.23 9.74
N PRO A 122 -6.95 24.19 10.69
CA PRO A 122 -7.96 24.45 11.73
C PRO A 122 -9.38 24.87 11.27
N LYS A 123 -9.64 24.92 9.97
CA LYS A 123 -10.96 25.24 9.37
C LYS A 123 -11.32 24.31 8.21
N LEU A 124 -10.70 23.12 8.17
CA LEU A 124 -10.90 22.18 7.08
C LEU A 124 -12.35 21.66 7.07
N ALA A 125 -13.06 21.93 5.99
CA ALA A 125 -14.43 21.47 5.78
C ALA A 125 -14.59 20.59 4.52
N ARG A 126 -13.71 20.77 3.53
CA ARG A 126 -13.70 20.03 2.25
C ARG A 126 -12.31 19.49 1.96
N VAL A 127 -12.22 18.20 1.64
CA VAL A 127 -10.97 17.52 1.28
C VAL A 127 -11.10 16.91 -0.12
N GLY A 128 -10.16 17.20 -1.00
CA GLY A 128 -10.07 16.59 -2.33
C GLY A 128 -9.29 15.27 -2.28
N LEU A 129 -9.92 14.17 -2.69
CA LEU A 129 -9.28 12.87 -2.84
C LEU A 129 -8.88 12.65 -4.31
N LEU A 130 -7.57 12.60 -4.60
CA LEU A 130 -7.08 12.29 -5.94
C LEU A 130 -7.26 10.80 -6.24
N ARG A 131 -8.02 10.49 -7.30
CA ARG A 131 -8.50 9.13 -7.60
C ARG A 131 -8.16 8.71 -9.04
N PRO A 132 -7.11 7.91 -9.26
CA PRO A 132 -6.66 7.51 -10.60
C PRO A 132 -7.41 6.34 -11.25
N SER A 133 -8.29 5.65 -10.50
CA SER A 133 -9.23 4.63 -11.00
C SER A 133 -10.24 4.26 -9.90
N ALA A 134 -11.19 3.35 -10.16
CA ALA A 134 -12.06 2.82 -9.12
C ALA A 134 -11.23 2.00 -8.11
N ALA A 135 -10.93 2.59 -6.95
CA ALA A 135 -10.30 1.94 -5.81
C ALA A 135 -11.36 1.69 -4.72
N PRO A 136 -12.31 0.75 -4.93
CA PRO A 136 -13.52 0.66 -4.13
C PRO A 136 -13.26 0.39 -2.64
N LEU A 137 -12.16 -0.27 -2.29
CA LEU A 137 -11.83 -0.64 -0.91
C LEU A 137 -11.34 0.58 -0.10
N GLN A 138 -10.39 1.33 -0.65
CA GLN A 138 -9.88 2.55 0.00
C GLN A 138 -10.99 3.61 0.13
N LEU A 139 -11.94 3.64 -0.81
CA LEU A 139 -13.13 4.50 -0.74
C LEU A 139 -14.12 4.08 0.35
N LYS A 140 -14.34 2.77 0.55
CA LYS A 140 -15.20 2.24 1.62
C LYS A 140 -14.68 2.61 3.01
N GLU A 141 -13.39 2.86 3.15
CA GLU A 141 -12.75 3.20 4.44
C GLU A 141 -12.71 4.72 4.68
N ILE A 142 -12.27 5.49 3.69
CA ILE A 142 -12.08 6.93 3.83
C ILE A 142 -13.41 7.70 3.91
N ARG A 143 -14.49 7.19 3.28
CA ARG A 143 -15.82 7.83 3.30
C ARG A 143 -16.42 7.87 4.73
N PRO A 144 -16.53 6.74 5.47
CA PRO A 144 -16.97 6.77 6.87
C PRO A 144 -16.10 7.67 7.75
N ALA A 145 -14.78 7.66 7.57
CA ALA A 145 -13.87 8.49 8.34
C ALA A 145 -14.12 9.99 8.09
N ALA A 146 -14.29 10.40 6.83
CA ALA A 146 -14.65 11.78 6.49
C ALA A 146 -15.97 12.21 7.13
N VAL A 147 -17.00 11.34 7.10
CA VAL A 147 -18.29 11.60 7.76
C VAL A 147 -18.13 11.76 9.27
N ALA A 148 -17.41 10.84 9.94
CA ALA A 148 -17.16 10.91 11.37
C ALA A 148 -16.42 12.20 11.77
N LEU A 149 -15.52 12.67 10.91
CA LEU A 149 -14.77 13.91 11.10
C LEU A 149 -15.52 15.17 10.64
N LYS A 150 -16.76 15.05 10.15
CA LYS A 150 -17.57 16.14 9.59
C LYS A 150 -16.89 16.87 8.42
N LEU A 151 -16.14 16.12 7.61
CA LEU A 151 -15.46 16.59 6.40
C LEU A 151 -16.27 16.17 5.17
N LYS A 152 -16.43 17.10 4.21
CA LYS A 152 -16.96 16.77 2.89
C LYS A 152 -15.81 16.25 2.02
N LEU A 153 -15.89 14.97 1.63
CA LEU A 153 -14.91 14.36 0.73
C LEU A 153 -15.32 14.59 -0.73
N GLU A 154 -14.50 15.32 -1.47
CA GLU A 154 -14.64 15.52 -2.91
C GLU A 154 -13.75 14.53 -3.64
N GLU A 155 -14.34 13.47 -4.20
CA GLU A 155 -13.61 12.53 -5.05
C GLU A 155 -13.32 13.18 -6.41
N ILE A 156 -12.05 13.20 -6.80
CA ILE A 156 -11.58 13.86 -8.03
C ILE A 156 -10.89 12.82 -8.90
N ASP A 157 -11.52 12.52 -10.03
CA ASP A 157 -10.97 11.59 -11.02
C ASP A 157 -9.69 12.17 -11.61
N THR A 158 -8.59 11.46 -11.43
CA THR A 158 -7.25 12.00 -11.61
C THR A 158 -6.44 11.13 -12.55
N GLN A 159 -6.29 11.53 -13.81
CA GLN A 159 -5.34 10.83 -14.68
C GLN A 159 -3.90 11.16 -14.24
N PRO A 160 -3.02 10.16 -14.07
CA PRO A 160 -1.68 10.33 -13.52
C PRO A 160 -0.67 10.83 -14.58
N ASP A 161 -1.12 11.73 -15.46
CA ASP A 161 -0.31 12.41 -16.46
C ASP A 161 -0.34 13.93 -16.19
N ALA A 162 0.50 14.70 -16.90
CA ALA A 162 0.64 16.14 -16.63
C ALA A 162 -0.68 16.92 -16.75
N LYS A 163 -1.51 16.60 -17.74
CA LYS A 163 -2.78 17.30 -17.99
C LYS A 163 -3.84 16.86 -17.00
N GLY A 164 -3.91 15.56 -16.72
CA GLY A 164 -4.83 14.97 -15.76
C GLY A 164 -4.62 15.49 -14.35
N LEU A 165 -3.36 15.60 -13.91
CA LEU A 165 -3.01 16.16 -12.62
C LEU A 165 -3.38 17.65 -12.53
N GLU A 166 -3.04 18.44 -13.55
CA GLU A 166 -3.40 19.86 -13.58
C GLU A 166 -4.92 20.06 -13.49
N ASN A 167 -5.68 19.32 -14.30
CA ASN A 167 -7.15 19.35 -14.29
C ASN A 167 -7.72 18.95 -12.93
N ALA A 168 -7.12 17.98 -12.24
CA ALA A 168 -7.56 17.55 -10.92
C ALA A 168 -7.40 18.68 -9.87
N PHE A 169 -6.28 19.40 -9.90
CA PHE A 169 -6.05 20.54 -9.01
C PHE A 169 -6.90 21.77 -9.36
N GLN A 170 -7.19 21.99 -10.65
CA GLN A 170 -8.18 23.00 -11.07
C GLN A 170 -9.57 22.67 -10.54
N THR A 171 -9.99 21.41 -10.66
CA THR A 171 -11.26 20.92 -10.12
C THR A 171 -11.32 21.09 -8.61
N ALA A 172 -10.23 20.77 -7.92
CA ALA A 172 -10.07 20.95 -6.48
C ALA A 172 -10.30 22.41 -6.07
N LYS A 173 -9.67 23.35 -6.78
CA LYS A 173 -9.83 24.80 -6.58
C LYS A 173 -11.26 25.25 -6.83
N HIS A 174 -11.87 24.83 -7.94
CA HIS A 174 -13.26 25.17 -8.29
C HIS A 174 -14.25 24.68 -7.23
N LYS A 175 -14.03 23.46 -6.70
CA LYS A 175 -14.82 22.87 -5.62
C LYS A 175 -14.49 23.43 -4.23
N GLN A 176 -13.55 24.38 -4.14
CA GLN A 176 -13.11 25.01 -2.90
C GLN A 176 -12.66 24.00 -1.85
N VAL A 177 -11.89 22.98 -2.26
CA VAL A 177 -11.28 22.07 -1.28
C VAL A 177 -10.20 22.81 -0.49
N GLY A 178 -10.14 22.56 0.81
CA GLY A 178 -9.16 23.18 1.70
C GLY A 178 -7.86 22.39 1.81
N ALA A 179 -7.87 21.12 1.40
CA ALA A 179 -6.70 20.25 1.39
C ALA A 179 -6.86 19.07 0.42
N ILE A 180 -5.74 18.45 0.07
CA ILE A 180 -5.66 17.25 -0.78
C ILE A 180 -5.21 16.04 0.03
N ILE A 181 -5.80 14.88 -0.26
CA ILE A 181 -5.32 13.58 0.20
C ILE A 181 -5.10 12.65 -0.99
N THR A 182 -4.03 11.87 -0.93
CA THR A 182 -3.76 10.80 -1.90
C THR A 182 -3.95 9.43 -1.27
N ILE A 183 -4.43 8.49 -2.07
CA ILE A 183 -4.59 7.07 -1.70
C ILE A 183 -3.50 6.22 -2.33
N SER A 184 -3.27 5.03 -1.77
CA SER A 184 -2.25 4.10 -2.25
C SER A 184 -2.50 3.77 -3.73
N SER A 185 -1.58 4.19 -4.59
CA SER A 185 -1.64 3.95 -6.03
C SER A 185 -0.25 4.01 -6.64
N SER A 186 0.17 2.93 -7.29
CA SER A 186 1.45 2.89 -8.03
C SER A 186 1.53 3.99 -9.10
N ARG A 187 0.39 4.37 -9.69
CA ARG A 187 0.31 5.43 -10.68
C ARG A 187 0.51 6.82 -10.08
N LEU A 188 -0.10 7.12 -8.93
CA LEU A 188 0.17 8.38 -8.22
C LEU A 188 1.61 8.39 -7.67
N PHE A 189 2.12 7.25 -7.21
CA PHE A 189 3.51 7.13 -6.76
C PHE A 189 4.52 7.51 -7.85
N ALA A 190 4.32 7.01 -9.07
CA ALA A 190 5.18 7.30 -10.19
C ALA A 190 5.19 8.81 -10.53
N ALA A 191 4.06 9.49 -10.31
CA ALA A 191 3.92 10.92 -10.55
C ALA A 191 4.15 11.81 -9.30
N ARG A 192 4.66 11.25 -8.19
CA ARG A 192 4.72 11.92 -6.87
C ARG A 192 5.35 13.32 -6.90
N LYS A 193 6.49 13.48 -7.58
CA LYS A 193 7.21 14.75 -7.66
C LYS A 193 6.33 15.83 -8.27
N ARG A 194 5.64 15.50 -9.37
CA ARG A 194 4.72 16.41 -10.04
C ARG A 194 3.51 16.76 -9.18
N ILE A 195 2.97 15.79 -8.44
CA ILE A 195 1.85 16.02 -7.52
C ILE A 195 2.27 17.01 -6.42
N VAL A 196 3.45 16.84 -5.85
CA VAL A 196 3.99 17.75 -4.81
C VAL A 196 4.20 19.15 -5.37
N GLU A 197 4.81 19.28 -6.55
CA GLU A 197 5.00 20.56 -7.24
C GLU A 197 3.66 21.29 -7.47
N ILE A 198 2.66 20.59 -8.01
CA ILE A 198 1.35 21.21 -8.28
C ILE A 198 0.64 21.60 -6.97
N ALA A 199 0.69 20.76 -5.93
CA ALA A 199 0.12 21.10 -4.63
C ALA A 199 0.74 22.39 -4.05
N GLY A 200 2.05 22.53 -4.17
CA GLY A 200 2.77 23.76 -3.81
C GLY A 200 2.31 24.97 -4.62
N ASN A 201 2.19 24.83 -5.94
CA ASN A 201 1.75 25.90 -6.85
C ASN A 201 0.32 26.39 -6.53
N TYR A 202 -0.58 25.47 -6.20
CA TYR A 202 -1.95 25.80 -5.79
C TYR A 202 -2.06 26.23 -4.32
N ARG A 203 -0.97 26.16 -3.55
CA ARG A 203 -0.91 26.40 -2.11
C ARG A 203 -1.97 25.59 -1.34
N LEU A 204 -2.21 24.36 -1.79
CA LEU A 204 -3.14 23.44 -1.12
C LEU A 204 -2.34 22.51 -0.21
N PRO A 205 -2.60 22.53 1.13
CA PRO A 205 -2.07 21.53 2.03
C PRO A 205 -2.40 20.12 1.52
N ALA A 206 -1.42 19.23 1.52
CA ALA A 206 -1.58 17.88 1.02
C ALA A 206 -0.96 16.85 1.96
N ILE A 207 -1.66 15.73 2.16
CA ILE A 207 -1.14 14.58 2.90
C ILE A 207 -1.03 13.35 2.01
N TYR A 208 0.10 12.65 2.14
CA TYR A 208 0.48 11.54 1.26
C TYR A 208 0.57 10.21 2.01
N TYR A 209 0.32 9.12 1.28
CA TYR A 209 0.33 7.78 1.88
C TYR A 209 1.73 7.19 2.08
N GLN A 210 2.76 7.79 1.49
CA GLN A 210 4.15 7.31 1.52
C GLN A 210 5.13 8.45 1.82
N LYS A 211 6.21 8.12 2.54
CA LYS A 211 7.22 9.10 2.99
C LYS A 211 7.97 9.72 1.82
N GLU A 212 8.13 9.00 0.73
CA GLU A 212 8.84 9.43 -0.47
C GLU A 212 8.20 10.67 -1.11
N PHE A 213 6.94 11.00 -0.81
CA PHE A 213 6.34 12.28 -1.19
C PHE A 213 6.88 13.45 -0.36
N VAL A 214 7.18 13.22 0.93
CA VAL A 214 7.80 14.22 1.82
C VAL A 214 9.23 14.51 1.39
N ASP A 215 9.96 13.48 0.95
CA ASP A 215 11.32 13.64 0.44
C ASP A 215 11.36 14.51 -0.84
N GLU A 216 10.26 14.60 -1.58
CA GLU A 216 10.08 15.48 -2.76
C GLU A 216 9.58 16.89 -2.36
N GLY A 217 9.44 17.21 -1.06
CA GLY A 217 8.97 18.49 -0.54
C GLY A 217 7.48 18.50 -0.12
N GLY A 218 6.83 17.34 -0.06
CA GLY A 218 5.45 17.20 0.37
C GLY A 218 5.23 17.55 1.84
N LEU A 219 4.11 18.22 2.14
CA LEU A 219 3.85 18.80 3.46
C LEU A 219 3.76 17.75 4.59
N MET A 220 3.09 16.61 4.38
CA MET A 220 2.96 15.53 5.36
C MET A 220 2.90 14.14 4.68
N GLY A 221 3.52 13.13 5.29
CA GLY A 221 3.53 11.74 4.79
C GLY A 221 3.46 10.69 5.91
N GLY A 222 3.15 9.45 5.55
CA GLY A 222 2.97 8.34 6.50
C GLY A 222 4.17 8.08 7.42
N LEU A 223 3.88 7.62 8.64
CA LEU A 223 4.88 7.17 9.61
C LEU A 223 5.50 5.82 9.19
N ARG A 224 6.74 5.62 9.63
CA ARG A 224 7.62 4.47 9.34
C ARG A 224 6.95 3.10 9.44
#